data_AF-A0NAG4-F1
#
_entry.id   AF-A0NAG4-F1
#
_cell.length_a   1.000
_cell.length_b   1.000
_cell.length_c   1.000
_cell.angle_alpha   90.00
_cell.angle_beta   90.00
_cell.angle_gamma   90.00
#
_symmetry.space_group_name_H-M   'P 1'
#
loop_
_entity.id
_entity.type
_entity.pdbx_description
1 polymer ?
#
loop_
_entity_poly.entity_id
_entity_poly.type
_entity_poly.pdbx_seq_one_letter_code
_entity_poly.pdbx_strand_id
1 'polypeptide(L)'
;MAGQRVKVYAMAQPGKPIMGTLESLNAGVVPDEGTSANGLPKVPRTLNWVRIAQRFPVRIRLDNPPSDLMRVGATVVVVVMR
;
A
#
# COMPACT_ATOMS: atom_id res chain seq x y z
N MET A 1 -12.21 -4.66 2.42
CA MET A 1 -12.66 -5.24 1.14
C MET A 1 -13.00 -4.12 0.18
N ALA A 2 -12.85 -4.34 -1.13
CA ALA A 2 -13.24 -3.35 -2.14
C ALA A 2 -14.68 -2.90 -1.90
N GLY A 3 -14.94 -1.61 -2.03
CA GLY A 3 -16.22 -0.97 -1.67
C GLY A 3 -16.33 -0.47 -0.23
N GLN A 4 -15.38 -0.76 0.67
CA GLN A 4 -15.42 -0.23 2.03
C GLN A 4 -15.26 1.29 2.07
N ARG A 5 -16.05 1.93 2.93
CA ARG A 5 -15.94 3.36 3.24
C ARG A 5 -14.65 3.62 4.02
N VAL A 6 -13.99 4.72 3.69
CA VAL A 6 -12.79 5.16 4.40
C VAL A 6 -12.87 6.64 4.73
N LYS A 7 -12.20 7.02 5.82
CA LYS A 7 -11.85 8.41 6.14
C LYS A 7 -10.36 8.58 5.88
N VAL A 8 -10.01 9.61 5.11
CA VAL A 8 -8.65 9.99 4.80
C VAL A 8 -8.34 11.32 5.46
N TYR A 9 -7.26 11.37 6.22
CA TYR A 9 -6.80 12.55 6.94
C TYR A 9 -5.48 12.99 6.34
N ALA A 10 -5.45 14.17 5.71
CA ALA A 10 -4.20 14.75 5.24
C ALA A 10 -3.39 15.28 6.44
N MET A 11 -2.10 14.94 6.50
CA MET A 11 -1.24 15.42 7.59
C MET A 11 -1.11 16.95 7.60
N ALA A 12 -1.27 17.59 6.44
CA ALA A 12 -1.30 19.05 6.33
C ALA A 12 -2.52 19.69 7.02
N GLN A 13 -3.63 18.96 7.14
CA GLN A 13 -4.84 19.44 7.83
C GLN A 13 -5.65 18.27 8.44
N PRO A 14 -5.21 17.71 9.58
CA PRO A 14 -5.84 16.52 10.17
C PRO A 14 -7.29 16.75 10.63
N GLY A 15 -7.70 18.00 10.84
CA GLY A 15 -9.06 18.35 11.26
C GLY A 15 -10.13 18.25 10.17
N LYS A 16 -9.74 18.04 8.90
CA LYS A 16 -10.66 18.01 7.76
C LYS A 16 -10.65 16.60 7.13
N PRO A 17 -11.52 15.67 7.58
CA PRO A 17 -11.60 14.34 7.01
C PRO A 17 -12.13 14.38 5.57
N ILE A 18 -11.49 13.61 4.70
CA ILE A 18 -11.90 13.39 3.31
C ILE A 18 -12.53 12.01 3.23
N MET A 19 -13.76 11.93 2.71
CA MET A 19 -14.43 10.65 2.53
C MET A 19 -13.91 9.95 1.28
N GLY A 20 -13.88 8.62 1.30
CA GLY A 20 -13.52 7.84 0.13
C GLY A 20 -14.04 6.42 0.18
N THR A 21 -13.74 5.70 -0.89
CA THR A 21 -14.06 4.28 -1.07
C THR A 21 -12.80 3.53 -1.44
N LEU A 22 -12.53 2.42 -0.75
CA LEU A 22 -11.43 1.53 -1.06
C LEU A 22 -11.74 0.78 -2.37
N GLU A 23 -10.99 1.02 -3.44
CA GLU A 23 -11.23 0.39 -4.74
C GLU A 23 -10.49 -0.94 -4.91
N SER A 24 -9.27 -1.07 -4.37
CA SER A 24 -8.53 -2.33 -4.52
C SER A 24 -7.62 -2.69 -3.35
N LEU A 25 -7.56 -4.00 -3.13
CA LEU A 25 -6.38 -4.71 -2.62
C LEU A 25 -5.90 -5.53 -3.81
N ASN A 26 -4.83 -5.11 -4.50
CA ASN A 26 -4.32 -5.92 -5.61
C ASN A 26 -3.84 -7.26 -5.03
N ALA A 27 -4.56 -8.35 -5.38
CA ALA A 27 -4.25 -9.73 -5.01
C ALA A 27 -3.07 -10.30 -5.83
N GLY A 28 -2.00 -9.52 -5.98
CA GLY A 28 -0.89 -9.86 -6.88
C GLY A 28 0.39 -9.16 -6.43
N VAL A 29 0.91 -9.56 -5.28
CA VAL A 29 2.34 -9.37 -5.01
C VAL A 29 3.02 -10.46 -5.82
N VAL A 30 3.63 -10.11 -6.95
CA VAL A 30 4.56 -11.00 -7.64
C VAL A 30 5.81 -11.04 -6.75
N PRO A 31 6.16 -12.19 -6.16
CA PRO A 31 7.45 -12.32 -5.49
C PRO A 31 8.54 -12.15 -6.54
N ASP A 32 9.59 -11.42 -6.19
CA ASP A 32 10.78 -11.31 -7.03
C ASP A 32 11.59 -12.60 -6.87
N GLU A 33 11.11 -13.71 -7.44
CA GLU A 33 11.85 -14.97 -7.47
C GLU A 33 11.88 -15.59 -8.88
N GLY A 34 13.09 -15.60 -9.47
CA GLY A 34 13.50 -16.38 -10.64
C GLY A 34 14.12 -15.50 -11.73
N THR A 35 15.36 -15.68 -12.23
CA THR A 35 16.09 -16.92 -12.51
C THR A 35 17.53 -16.60 -12.96
N SER A 36 18.51 -17.47 -12.64
CA SER A 36 19.64 -17.87 -13.51
C SER A 36 20.19 -19.19 -12.95
N ALA A 37 19.93 -20.37 -13.53
CA ALA A 37 20.46 -20.97 -14.77
C ALA A 37 21.93 -21.43 -14.68
N ASN A 38 22.12 -22.76 -14.74
CA ASN A 38 23.33 -23.56 -15.02
C ASN A 38 24.51 -23.63 -14.02
N GLY A 39 24.57 -24.73 -13.26
CA GLY A 39 25.77 -25.61 -13.33
C GLY A 39 26.67 -25.83 -12.11
N LEU A 40 26.44 -25.22 -10.93
CA LEU A 40 27.36 -25.39 -9.77
C LEU A 40 26.62 -25.79 -8.48
N PRO A 41 27.08 -26.81 -7.72
CA PRO A 41 26.40 -27.24 -6.50
C PRO A 41 26.81 -26.42 -5.24
N LYS A 42 25.76 -25.93 -4.56
CA LYS A 42 25.55 -25.55 -3.14
C LYS A 42 26.77 -25.23 -2.24
N VAL A 43 26.73 -24.07 -1.56
CA VAL A 43 26.21 -23.89 -0.17
C VAL A 43 26.03 -22.38 0.13
N PRO A 44 24.81 -21.85 0.33
CA PRO A 44 24.65 -20.56 1.00
C PRO A 44 24.64 -20.77 2.52
N ARG A 45 25.75 -20.42 3.20
CA ARG A 45 25.72 -20.11 4.63
C ARG A 45 25.30 -18.66 4.78
N THR A 46 24.00 -18.38 4.80
CA THR A 46 23.53 -17.06 5.23
C THR A 46 22.25 -17.19 6.04
N LEU A 47 22.41 -16.98 7.33
CA LEU A 47 21.38 -16.83 8.33
C LEU A 47 20.58 -15.55 8.05
N ASN A 48 19.71 -15.53 7.04
CA ASN A 48 18.86 -14.38 6.71
C ASN A 48 17.38 -14.73 6.91
N TRP A 49 16.97 -14.95 8.15
CA TRP A 49 15.56 -15.17 8.54
C TRP A 49 14.74 -13.87 8.57
N VAL A 50 15.17 -12.85 7.83
CA VAL A 50 14.45 -11.58 7.73
C VAL A 50 13.33 -11.72 6.71
N ARG A 51 12.14 -12.09 7.18
CA ARG A 51 10.92 -11.96 6.40
C ARG A 51 10.57 -10.47 6.34
N ILE A 52 10.86 -9.82 5.22
CA ILE A 52 10.45 -8.43 4.99
C ILE A 52 8.92 -8.42 4.92
N ALA A 53 8.28 -7.57 5.72
CA ALA A 53 6.84 -7.35 5.62
C ALA A 53 6.52 -6.78 4.24
N GLN A 54 5.82 -7.56 3.41
CA GLN A 54 5.32 -7.08 2.15
C GLN A 54 4.18 -6.10 2.41
N ARG A 55 4.28 -4.91 1.81
CA ARG A 55 3.20 -3.92 1.83
C ARG A 55 2.31 -4.16 0.61
N PHE A 56 1.01 -4.21 0.84
CA PHE A 56 0.04 -4.35 -0.24
C PHE A 56 -0.38 -2.96 -0.73
N PRO A 57 -0.13 -2.61 -2.00
CA PRO A 57 -0.61 -1.35 -2.54
C PRO A 57 -2.15 -1.37 -2.56
N VAL A 58 -2.74 -0.32 -2.01
CA VAL A 58 -4.19 -0.09 -2.03
C VAL A 58 -4.50 1.18 -2.83
N ARG A 59 -5.64 1.17 -3.52
CA ARG A 59 -6.18 2.36 -4.21
C ARG A 59 -7.45 2.82 -3.52
N ILE A 60 -7.56 4.12 -3.29
CA ILE A 60 -8.71 4.76 -2.64
C ILE A 60 -9.21 5.84 -3.58
N ARG A 61 -10.49 5.77 -3.94
CA ARG A 61 -11.18 6.86 -4.63
C ARG A 61 -11.71 7.83 -3.58
N LEU A 62 -11.30 9.09 -3.68
CA LEU A 62 -11.79 10.15 -2.81
C LEU A 62 -13.12 10.68 -3.34
N ASP A 63 -14.07 10.94 -2.44
CA ASP A 63 -15.36 11.53 -2.75
C ASP A 63 -15.26 13.05 -2.58
N ASN A 64 -15.44 13.78 -3.69
CA ASN A 64 -15.39 15.26 -3.74
C ASN A 64 -14.20 15.87 -2.96
N PRO A 65 -12.95 15.49 -3.31
CA PRO A 65 -11.78 15.92 -2.55
C PRO A 65 -11.56 17.44 -2.67
N PRO A 66 -11.21 18.12 -1.57
CA PRO A 66 -10.96 19.55 -1.60
C PRO A 66 -9.60 19.84 -2.25
N SER A 67 -9.57 20.72 -3.25
CA SER A 67 -8.42 20.94 -4.15
C SER A 67 -7.16 21.44 -3.43
N ASP A 68 -7.33 22.18 -2.34
CA ASP A 68 -6.26 22.69 -1.47
C ASP A 68 -5.44 21.57 -0.81
N LEU A 69 -6.03 20.39 -0.61
CA LEU A 69 -5.38 19.22 -0.01
C LEU A 69 -4.90 18.18 -1.05
N MET A 70 -5.21 18.37 -2.34
CA MET A 70 -4.85 17.42 -3.40
C MET A 70 -3.45 17.71 -3.97
N ARG A 71 -2.42 17.26 -3.25
CA ARG A 71 -1.01 17.40 -3.66
C ARG A 71 -0.37 16.04 -3.87
N VAL A 72 0.32 15.88 -5.00
CA VAL A 72 1.16 14.69 -5.23
C VAL A 72 2.27 14.66 -4.18
N GLY A 73 2.49 13.48 -3.59
CA GLY A 73 3.46 13.29 -2.52
C GLY A 73 2.95 13.65 -1.12
N ALA A 74 1.68 14.04 -0.96
CA ALA A 74 1.11 14.29 0.35
C ALA A 74 1.00 13.00 1.20
N THR A 75 1.33 13.12 2.48
CA THR A 75 1.16 12.04 3.46
C THR A 75 -0.24 12.09 4.07
N VAL A 76 -0.88 10.93 4.16
CA VAL A 76 -2.22 10.78 4.71
C VAL A 76 -2.30 9.62 5.69
N VAL A 77 -3.24 9.70 6.63
CA VAL A 77 -3.68 8.57 7.45
C VAL A 77 -5.04 8.12 6.94
N VAL A 78 -5.22 6.81 6.77
CA VAL A 78 -6.47 6.21 6.29
C VAL A 78 -7.08 5.37 7.39
N VAL A 79 -8.34 5.63 7.71
CA VAL A 79 -9.15 4.83 8.62
C VAL A 79 -10.21 4.10 7.81
N VAL A 80 -10.15 2.77 7.83
CA VAL A 80 -11.16 1.92 7.21
C VAL A 80 -12.35 1.79 8.16
N MET A 81 -13.54 2.09 7.67
CA MET A 81 -14.76 1.98 8.46
C MET A 81 -15.21 0.52 8.53
N ARG A 82 -15.76 0.15 9.69
CA ARG A 82 -16.33 -1.17 9.91
C ARG A 82 -17.71 -1.28 9.26
#